data_AF-A0A7T8IPR8-F1
#
_entry.id   AF-A0A7T8IPR8-F1
#
_cell.length_a   1.000
_cell.length_b   1.000
_cell.length_c   1.000
_cell.angle_alpha   90.00
_cell.angle_beta   90.00
_cell.angle_gamma   90.00
#
_symmetry.space_group_name_H-M   'P 1'
#
loop_
_entity.id
_entity.type
_entity.pdbx_description
1 polymer ?
#
loop_
_entity_poly.entity_id
_entity_poly.type
_entity_poly.pdbx_seq_one_letter_code
_entity_poly.pdbx_strand_id
1 'polypeptide(L)'
;MASQIVTVQGDDWTQLSAAEKGCFENQAGATLLYWVSDVKPDAAQTVGHNLRHLGDVGFQVNTSLSMKVWGRTLSNAGNVIVTEY
;
A
#
# COMPACT_ATOMS: atom_id res chain seq x y z
N MET A 1 6.59 -11.46 13.51
CA MET A 1 6.11 -10.53 12.49
C MET A 1 7.32 -9.81 11.93
N ALA A 2 7.55 -9.87 10.62
CA ALA A 2 8.65 -9.16 9.98
C ALA A 2 8.06 -7.94 9.27
N SER A 3 8.70 -6.79 9.45
CA SER A 3 8.37 -5.57 8.73
C SER A 3 9.33 -5.38 7.57
N GLN A 4 8.83 -4.93 6.43
CA GLN A 4 9.63 -4.59 5.26
C GLN A 4 9.28 -3.19 4.76
N ILE A 5 10.25 -2.52 4.15
CA ILE A 5 10.02 -1.24 3.49
C ILE A 5 9.79 -1.52 2.00
N VAL A 6 8.65 -1.08 1.49
CA VAL A 6 8.29 -1.18 0.07
C VAL A 6 8.27 0.23 -0.52
N THR A 7 9.05 0.45 -1.57
CA THR A 7 9.01 1.69 -2.34
C THR A 7 7.91 1.60 -3.39
N VAL A 8 6.97 2.54 -3.34
CA VAL A 8 5.88 2.69 -4.31
C VAL A 8 6.19 3.84 -5.27
N GLN A 9 5.66 3.75 -6.49
CA GLN A 9 5.83 4.78 -7.52
C GLN A 9 4.51 5.52 -7.78
N GLY A 10 4.60 6.65 -8.47
CA GLY A 10 3.45 7.47 -8.85
C GLY A 10 2.77 7.07 -10.16
N ASP A 11 3.49 6.38 -11.04
CA ASP A 11 3.07 6.02 -12.40
C ASP A 11 2.44 4.62 -12.49
N ASP A 12 2.59 3.79 -11.47
CA ASP A 12 2.13 2.40 -11.46
C ASP A 12 1.79 1.89 -10.05
N TRP A 13 1.08 0.76 -9.99
CA TRP A 13 0.74 0.07 -8.75
C TRP A 13 1.82 -0.95 -8.35
N THR A 14 2.31 -0.81 -7.12
CA THR A 14 3.29 -1.72 -6.51
C THR A 14 2.60 -2.67 -5.54
N GLN A 15 2.93 -3.95 -5.57
CA GLN A 15 2.39 -4.89 -4.59
C GLN A 15 2.98 -4.56 -3.21
N LEU A 16 2.15 -4.22 -2.24
CA LEU A 16 2.56 -3.99 -0.86
C LEU A 16 2.57 -5.31 -0.07
N SER A 17 1.53 -6.13 -0.24
CA SER A 17 1.37 -7.38 0.49
C SER A 17 0.50 -8.38 -0.29
N ALA A 18 0.76 -9.67 -0.09
CA ALA A 18 -0.12 -10.77 -0.51
C ALA A 18 -0.70 -11.56 0.68
N ALA A 19 -0.45 -11.10 1.91
CA ALA A 19 -1.00 -11.70 3.12
C ALA A 19 -2.46 -11.29 3.33
N GLU A 20 -3.24 -12.13 4.02
CA GLU A 20 -4.62 -11.81 4.38
C GLU A 20 -4.72 -10.62 5.32
N LYS A 21 -3.70 -10.37 6.14
CA LYS A 21 -3.71 -9.30 7.14
C LYS A 21 -2.35 -8.64 7.22
N GLY A 22 -2.37 -7.32 7.38
CA GLY A 22 -1.17 -6.55 7.62
C GLY A 22 -1.45 -5.13 8.07
N CYS A 23 -0.42 -4.51 8.60
CA CYS A 23 -0.38 -3.10 8.95
C CYS A 23 0.50 -2.36 7.92
N PHE A 24 0.00 -1.24 7.42
CA PHE A 24 0.65 -0.43 6.37
C PHE A 24 0.85 0.98 6.89
N GLU A 25 2.11 1.42 6.96
CA GLU A 25 2.47 2.77 7.43
C GLU A 25 3.03 3.57 6.27
N ASN A 26 2.38 4.70 5.97
CA ASN A 26 2.87 5.63 4.97
C ASN A 26 4.04 6.45 5.55
N GLN A 27 5.24 6.26 5.01
CA GLN A 27 6.44 7.02 5.37
C GLN A 27 6.76 8.13 4.33
N ALA A 28 5.99 8.20 3.25
CA ALA A 28 6.04 9.31 2.33
C ALA A 28 5.32 10.51 2.96
N GLY A 29 5.95 11.68 2.99
CA GLY A 29 5.28 12.95 3.33
C GLY A 29 4.20 13.38 2.31
N ALA A 30 3.72 12.44 1.48
CA ALA A 30 2.76 12.62 0.40
C ALA A 30 1.58 11.65 0.57
N THR A 31 0.49 11.92 -0.15
CA THR A 31 -0.66 11.00 -0.17
C THR A 31 -0.28 9.71 -0.90
N LEU A 32 -0.53 8.59 -0.23
CA LEU A 32 -0.45 7.25 -0.78
C LEU A 32 -1.86 6.70 -0.95
N LEU A 33 -2.08 5.97 -2.03
CA LEU A 33 -3.31 5.26 -2.30
C LEU A 33 -3.06 3.77 -2.20
N TYR A 34 -3.99 3.04 -1.61
CA TYR A 34 -4.02 1.60 -1.62
C TYR A 34 -5.27 1.06 -2.33
N TRP A 35 -5.13 -0.13 -2.89
CA TRP A 35 -6.20 -0.87 -3.55
C TRP A 35 -6.14 -2.33 -3.17
N VAL A 36 -7.29 -2.95 -2.93
CA VAL A 36 -7.39 -4.38 -2.60
C VAL A 36 -8.00 -5.13 -3.78
N SER A 37 -7.21 -6.01 -4.40
CA SER A 37 -7.66 -6.85 -5.52
C SER A 37 -6.72 -8.04 -5.69
N ASP A 38 -7.26 -9.13 -6.21
CA ASP A 38 -6.54 -10.33 -6.64
C ASP A 38 -5.58 -10.05 -7.81
N VAL A 39 -5.92 -9.10 -8.67
CA VAL A 39 -5.12 -8.64 -9.81
C VAL A 39 -4.55 -7.25 -9.60
N LYS A 40 -3.41 -6.98 -10.25
CA LYS A 40 -2.81 -5.65 -10.26
C LYS A 40 -3.74 -4.66 -10.97
N PRO A 41 -4.05 -3.50 -10.37
CA PRO A 41 -4.83 -2.48 -11.06
C PRO A 41 -4.07 -1.88 -12.26
N ASP A 42 -4.81 -1.40 -13.26
CA ASP A 42 -4.23 -0.71 -14.41
C ASP A 42 -3.50 0.59 -13.97
N ALA A 43 -2.38 0.92 -14.60
CA ALA A 43 -1.63 2.14 -14.29
C ALA A 43 -2.46 3.43 -14.47
N ALA A 44 -3.39 3.43 -15.43
CA ALA A 44 -4.35 4.51 -15.67
C ALA A 44 -5.39 4.65 -14.56
N GLN A 45 -5.59 3.63 -13.71
CA GLN A 45 -6.44 3.73 -12.53
C GLN A 45 -5.73 4.56 -11.44
N THR A 46 -6.12 5.83 -11.31
CA THR A 46 -5.56 6.78 -10.34
C THR A 46 -6.38 6.93 -9.07
N VAL A 47 -7.52 6.23 -8.97
CA VAL A 47 -8.38 6.25 -7.79
C VAL A 47 -8.03 5.09 -6.85
N GLY A 48 -8.06 5.34 -5.55
CA GLY A 48 -7.90 4.32 -4.52
C GLY A 48 -8.21 4.84 -3.12
N HIS A 49 -8.08 3.97 -2.12
CA HIS A 49 -8.27 4.35 -0.73
C HIS A 49 -7.04 5.10 -0.21
N ASN A 50 -7.26 6.15 0.56
CA ASN A 50 -6.16 6.98 1.05
C ASN A 50 -5.44 6.31 2.24
N LEU A 51 -4.16 6.02 2.06
CA LEU A 51 -3.23 5.68 3.13
C LEU A 51 -2.55 6.97 3.60
N ARG A 52 -3.16 7.63 4.59
CA ARG A 52 -2.67 8.93 5.08
C ARG A 52 -1.36 8.76 5.81
N HIS A 53 -0.46 9.72 5.63
CA HIS A 53 0.68 9.87 6.54
C HIS A 53 0.17 10.42 7.87
N LEU A 54 0.23 9.60 8.91
CA LEU A 54 -0.15 9.96 10.28
C LEU A 54 1.03 9.76 11.25
N GLY A 55 2.27 9.94 10.75
CA GLY A 55 3.48 9.58 11.48
C GLY A 55 3.65 8.06 11.59
N ASP A 56 4.03 7.56 12.76
CA ASP A 56 4.28 6.14 13.06
C ASP A 56 2.98 5.34 13.28
N VAL A 57 1.87 5.77 12.68
CA VAL A 57 0.57 5.13 12.79
C VAL A 57 0.26 4.38 11.49
N GLY A 58 0.15 3.06 11.62
CA GLY A 58 -0.21 2.18 10.51
C GLY A 58 -1.70 1.87 10.45
N PHE A 59 -2.18 1.65 9.23
CA PHE A 59 -3.55 1.21 8.99
C PHE A 59 -3.57 -0.30 8.81
N GLN A 60 -4.47 -0.96 9.54
CA GLN A 60 -4.69 -2.39 9.36
C GLN A 60 -5.61 -2.63 8.17
N VAL A 61 -5.17 -3.48 7.24
CA VAL A 61 -6.00 -3.97 6.15
C VAL A 61 -6.14 -5.47 6.32
N ASN A 62 -7.39 -5.92 6.37
CA ASN A 62 -7.76 -7.34 6.35
C ASN A 62 -8.42 -7.63 5.00
N THR A 63 -7.90 -8.63 4.30
CA THR A 63 -8.34 -9.09 2.99
C THR A 63 -8.72 -10.57 3.06
N SER A 64 -9.23 -11.13 1.97
CA SER A 64 -9.43 -12.58 1.82
C SER A 64 -8.16 -13.23 1.24
N LEU A 65 -7.97 -14.54 1.45
CA LEU A 65 -6.85 -15.37 0.93
C LEU A 65 -6.35 -15.06 -0.49
N SER A 66 -7.22 -14.69 -1.42
CA SER A 66 -6.86 -14.40 -2.83
C SER A 66 -6.53 -12.93 -3.10
N MET A 67 -6.81 -12.03 -2.17
CA MET A 67 -6.74 -10.59 -2.35
C MET A 67 -5.40 -10.05 -1.89
N LYS A 68 -4.81 -9.17 -2.72
CA LYS A 68 -3.54 -8.51 -2.45
C LYS A 68 -3.77 -7.04 -2.17
N VAL A 69 -2.81 -6.42 -1.49
CA VAL A 69 -2.78 -4.97 -1.27
C VAL A 69 -1.79 -4.36 -2.24
N TRP A 70 -2.27 -3.42 -3.05
CA TRP A 70 -1.51 -2.64 -4.01
C TRP A 70 -1.38 -1.21 -3.52
N GLY A 71 -0.23 -0.59 -3.73
CA GLY A 71 0.06 0.79 -3.33
C GLY A 71 0.60 1.62 -4.48
N ARG A 72 0.19 2.89 -4.54
CA ARG A 72 0.77 3.92 -5.41
C ARG A 72 0.81 5.25 -4.68
N THR A 73 1.75 6.13 -5.01
CA THR A 73 1.76 7.50 -4.47
C THR A 73 1.18 8.50 -5.46
N LEU A 74 0.76 9.67 -4.98
CA LEU A 74 0.47 10.83 -5.83
C LEU A 74 1.72 11.70 -6.10
N SER A 75 2.85 11.35 -5.48
CA SER A 75 4.18 11.95 -5.75
C SER A 75 5.00 11.04 -6.68
N ASN A 76 6.28 11.36 -6.95
CA ASN A 76 7.12 10.50 -7.78
C ASN A 76 7.36 9.12 -7.14
N ALA A 77 7.72 9.09 -5.86
CA ALA A 77 7.98 7.86 -5.13
C ALA A 77 7.72 8.04 -3.63
N GLY A 78 7.45 6.95 -2.93
CA GLY A 78 7.22 6.94 -1.48
C GLY A 78 7.57 5.60 -0.85
N ASN A 79 7.76 5.58 0.46
CA ASN A 79 8.00 4.34 1.19
C ASN A 79 6.79 3.98 2.03
N VAL A 80 6.48 2.69 2.07
CA VAL A 80 5.48 2.09 2.95
C VAL A 80 6.17 1.04 3.80
N ILE A 81 6.00 1.12 5.12
CA ILE A 81 6.37 -0.01 5.99
C ILE A 81 5.20 -0.98 6.00
N VAL A 82 5.47 -2.23 5.64
CA VAL A 82 4.49 -3.31 5.58
C VAL A 82 4.84 -4.33 6.66
N THR A 83 3.89 -4.62 7.55
CA THR A 83 4.02 -5.66 8.57
C THR A 83 2.90 -6.68 8.40
N GLU A 84 3.22 -7.89 7.96
CA GLU A 84 2.26 -8.98 7.73
C GLU A 84 2.14 -9.89 8.98
N TYR A 85 0.95 -10.46 9.21
CA TYR A 85 0.69 -11.38 10.33
C TYR A 85 -0.49 -12.34 10.10
#